data_AF-A0AAV1A434-F1
#
_entry.id   AF-A0AAV1A434-F1
#
_cell.length_a   1.000
_cell.length_b   1.000
_cell.length_c   1.000
_cell.angle_alpha   90.00
_cell.angle_beta   90.00
_cell.angle_gamma   90.00
#
_symmetry.space_group_name_H-M   'P 1'
#
loop_
_entity.id
_entity.type
_entity.pdbx_description
1 polymer ?
#
loop_
_entity_poly.entity_id
_entity_poly.type
_entity_poly.pdbx_seq_one_letter_code
_entity_poly.pdbx_strand_id
1 'polypeptide(L)'
;MSTSIGVSGLAHLFGIVSIILLLVWLLHYREGIDYDSEDGFRVFNVHPLMMFLGFIFLVGEGVMAFQTVPKQRPVPKFVHMTLHLIAIVLGIVGLCAVFKFHNMRNIADVYSLHSWIGIGTFCLFGLQWLFGFVTFLFPGAQGSTRARVLPWHRAGGRVLLFMAICAAETGLMEKCGFLNLKPYERETNLVNFLGLSCFSSMSSNILQSHIA
;
A
#
# COMPACT_ATOMS: atom_id res chain seq x y z
N MET A 1 -4.74 -16.84 -21.61
CA MET A 1 -3.79 -15.73 -21.85
C MET A 1 -4.49 -14.37 -21.93
N SER A 2 -5.63 -14.21 -22.62
CA SER A 2 -6.35 -12.91 -22.68
C SER A 2 -6.98 -12.46 -21.34
N THR A 3 -7.41 -13.41 -20.49
CA THR A 3 -7.97 -13.11 -19.15
C THR A 3 -6.95 -12.49 -18.19
N SER A 4 -5.69 -12.89 -18.25
CA SER A 4 -4.63 -12.35 -17.38
C SER A 4 -4.24 -10.92 -17.77
N ILE A 5 -4.29 -10.57 -19.06
CA ILE A 5 -3.99 -9.22 -19.56
C ILE A 5 -5.12 -8.25 -19.17
N GLY A 6 -6.38 -8.68 -19.29
CA GLY A 6 -7.54 -7.86 -18.92
C GLY A 6 -7.55 -7.46 -17.44
N VAL A 7 -7.25 -8.40 -16.54
CA VAL A 7 -7.22 -8.11 -15.10
C VAL A 7 -6.06 -7.18 -14.72
N SER A 8 -4.91 -7.26 -15.42
CA SER A 8 -3.75 -6.39 -15.14
C SER A 8 -4.03 -4.97 -15.64
N GLY A 9 -4.65 -4.85 -16.81
CA GLY A 9 -5.10 -3.56 -17.33
C GLY A 9 -6.09 -2.87 -16.39
N LEU A 10 -7.03 -3.61 -15.80
CA LEU A 10 -7.95 -3.08 -14.80
C LEU A 10 -7.24 -2.66 -13.51
N ALA A 11 -6.31 -3.48 -13.01
CA ALA A 11 -5.53 -3.15 -11.82
C ALA A 11 -4.76 -1.83 -11.98
N HIS A 12 -4.08 -1.65 -13.13
CA HIS A 12 -3.36 -0.43 -13.45
C HIS A 12 -4.30 0.77 -13.64
N LEU A 13 -5.41 0.59 -14.36
CA LEU A 13 -6.41 1.66 -14.55
C LEU A 13 -6.91 2.18 -13.21
N PHE A 14 -7.37 1.28 -12.33
CA PHE A 14 -7.84 1.67 -11.00
C PHE A 14 -6.72 2.28 -10.17
N GLY A 15 -5.49 1.76 -10.22
CA GLY A 15 -4.35 2.36 -9.53
C GLY A 15 -4.03 3.79 -9.99
N ILE A 16 -4.10 4.06 -11.29
CA ILE A 16 -3.94 5.40 -11.87
C ILE A 16 -5.07 6.33 -11.44
N VAL A 17 -6.31 5.84 -11.45
CA VAL A 17 -7.46 6.62 -10.96
C VAL A 17 -7.30 6.94 -9.48
N SER A 18 -6.88 5.97 -8.66
CA SER A 18 -6.66 6.18 -7.23
C SER A 18 -5.61 7.26 -6.96
N ILE A 19 -4.46 7.24 -7.64
CA ILE A 19 -3.43 8.28 -7.41
C ILE A 19 -3.92 9.66 -7.84
N ILE A 20 -4.68 9.76 -8.94
CA ILE A 20 -5.25 11.04 -9.38
C ILE A 20 -6.23 11.58 -8.33
N LEU A 21 -7.16 10.74 -7.86
CA LEU A 21 -8.14 11.13 -6.84
C LEU A 21 -7.46 11.51 -5.52
N LEU A 22 -6.44 10.75 -5.10
CA LEU A 22 -5.64 11.05 -3.91
C LEU A 22 -4.95 12.41 -4.04
N LEU A 23 -4.31 12.68 -5.17
CA LEU A 23 -3.64 13.97 -5.39
C LEU A 23 -4.64 15.13 -5.45
N VAL A 24 -5.80 14.96 -6.08
CA VAL A 24 -6.86 15.97 -6.04
C VAL A 24 -7.32 16.20 -4.60
N TRP A 25 -7.54 15.15 -3.81
CA TRP A 25 -7.91 15.31 -2.41
C TRP A 25 -6.84 16.10 -1.63
N LEU A 26 -5.58 15.69 -1.71
CA LEU A 26 -4.52 16.28 -0.90
C LEU A 26 -4.15 17.71 -1.35
N LEU A 27 -4.08 17.97 -2.66
CA LEU A 27 -3.62 19.25 -3.20
C LEU A 27 -4.74 20.28 -3.32
N HIS A 28 -5.96 19.87 -3.69
CA HIS A 28 -7.08 20.80 -3.86
C HIS A 28 -7.89 20.98 -2.57
N TYR A 29 -8.25 19.90 -1.89
CA TYR A 29 -9.13 19.96 -0.71
C TYR A 29 -8.37 20.11 0.61
N ARG A 30 -7.18 19.50 0.73
CA ARG A 30 -6.39 19.50 1.98
C ARG A 30 -5.20 20.46 1.98
N GLU A 31 -5.19 21.40 1.04
CA GLU A 31 -4.28 22.57 1.01
C GLU A 31 -2.79 22.23 0.89
N GLY A 32 -2.44 21.05 0.37
CA GLY A 32 -1.08 20.70 -0.03
C GLY A 32 -0.39 19.66 0.84
N ILE A 33 0.84 19.30 0.44
CA ILE A 33 1.64 18.24 1.06
C ILE A 33 3.01 18.83 1.38
N ASP A 34 3.36 18.88 2.66
CA ASP A 34 4.63 19.45 3.11
C ASP A 34 5.04 18.82 4.44
N TYR A 35 6.15 18.07 4.43
CA TYR A 35 6.63 17.34 5.61
C TYR A 35 7.18 18.29 6.70
N ASP A 36 7.67 19.46 6.32
CA ASP A 36 8.33 20.42 7.23
C ASP A 36 7.49 21.68 7.48
N SER A 37 6.21 21.64 7.10
CA SER A 37 5.24 22.69 7.38
C SER A 37 5.00 22.90 8.88
N GLU A 38 4.80 24.17 9.27
CA GLU A 38 4.31 24.53 10.61
C GLU A 38 2.85 24.12 10.82
N ASP A 39 2.07 24.07 9.75
CA ASP A 39 0.73 23.48 9.77
C ASP A 39 0.83 21.94 9.73
N GLY A 40 0.50 21.32 10.86
CA GLY A 40 0.49 19.87 11.01
C GLY A 40 -0.45 19.16 10.03
N PHE A 41 -1.51 19.78 9.51
CA PHE A 41 -2.38 19.11 8.55
C PHE A 41 -1.67 18.82 7.21
N ARG A 42 -0.78 19.70 6.77
CA ARG A 42 0.06 19.46 5.58
C ARG A 42 1.11 18.38 5.82
N VAL A 43 1.63 18.29 7.05
CA VAL A 43 2.51 17.19 7.48
C VAL A 43 1.74 15.88 7.47
N PHE A 44 0.52 15.85 7.99
CA PHE A 44 -0.35 14.68 7.95
C PHE A 44 -0.61 14.22 6.52
N ASN A 45 -0.82 15.13 5.55
CA ASN A 45 -1.10 14.77 4.17
C ASN A 45 0.03 13.97 3.49
N VAL A 46 1.26 14.01 4.03
CA VAL A 46 2.35 13.12 3.60
C VAL A 46 2.02 11.66 3.90
N HIS A 47 1.35 11.36 5.03
CA HIS A 47 1.00 10.00 5.43
C HIS A 47 0.16 9.24 4.38
N PRO A 48 -1.05 9.69 4.00
CA PRO A 48 -1.86 8.96 3.03
C PRO A 48 -1.19 8.88 1.65
N LEU A 49 -0.40 9.89 1.23
CA LEU A 49 0.36 9.84 -0.02
C LEU A 49 1.41 8.72 0.01
N MET A 50 2.26 8.70 1.04
CA MET A 50 3.36 7.74 1.13
C MET A 50 2.85 6.32 1.37
N MET A 51 1.79 6.16 2.18
CA MET A 51 1.15 4.86 2.39
C MET A 51 0.50 4.33 1.11
N PHE A 52 -0.17 5.17 0.34
CA PHE A 52 -0.74 4.77 -0.95
C PHE A 52 0.37 4.36 -1.94
N LEU A 53 1.37 5.22 -2.15
CA LEU A 53 2.45 4.94 -3.10
C LEU A 53 3.21 3.66 -2.72
N GLY A 54 3.54 3.48 -1.43
CA GLY A 54 4.24 2.30 -0.95
C GLY A 54 3.37 1.04 -0.97
N PHE A 55 2.32 1.02 -0.16
CA PHE A 55 1.62 -0.22 0.22
C PHE A 55 0.43 -0.58 -0.68
N ILE A 56 -0.06 0.36 -1.49
CA ILE A 56 -1.12 0.10 -2.46
C ILE A 56 -0.52 -0.05 -3.86
N PHE A 57 0.19 0.98 -4.33
CA PHE A 57 0.70 1.01 -5.70
C PHE A 57 1.94 0.14 -5.90
N LEU A 58 3.08 0.46 -5.25
CA LEU A 58 4.35 -0.26 -5.47
C LEU A 58 4.29 -1.72 -5.01
N VAL A 59 3.59 -2.01 -3.91
CA VAL A 59 3.36 -3.38 -3.48
C VAL A 59 2.49 -4.15 -4.48
N GLY A 60 1.46 -3.52 -5.06
CA GLY A 60 0.67 -4.11 -6.15
C GLY A 60 1.54 -4.47 -7.36
N GLU A 61 2.35 -3.51 -7.84
CA GLU A 61 3.29 -3.72 -8.94
C GLU A 61 4.33 -4.81 -8.64
N GLY A 62 4.85 -4.83 -7.41
CA GLY A 62 5.80 -5.85 -6.96
C GLY A 62 5.24 -7.25 -7.03
N VAL A 63 3.96 -7.44 -6.70
CA VAL A 63 3.28 -8.75 -6.80
C VAL A 63 3.05 -9.14 -8.25
N MET A 64 2.70 -8.19 -9.12
CA MET A 64 2.52 -8.42 -10.56
C MET A 64 3.84 -8.61 -11.33
N ALA A 65 4.99 -8.25 -10.76
CA ALA A 65 6.29 -8.28 -11.44
C ALA A 65 6.61 -9.64 -12.09
N PHE A 66 6.19 -10.77 -11.50
CA PHE A 66 6.41 -12.11 -12.08
C PHE A 66 5.55 -12.41 -13.32
N GLN A 67 4.54 -11.58 -13.61
CA GLN A 67 3.65 -11.67 -14.76
C GLN A 67 3.95 -10.57 -15.80
N THR A 68 4.30 -9.36 -15.36
CA THR A 68 4.48 -8.18 -16.22
C THR A 68 5.91 -7.98 -16.72
N VAL A 69 6.91 -8.48 -15.99
CA VAL A 69 8.33 -8.36 -16.38
C VAL A 69 8.75 -9.60 -17.18
N PRO A 70 9.64 -9.46 -18.19
CA PRO A 70 10.18 -10.59 -18.95
C PRO A 70 10.67 -11.72 -18.03
N LYS A 71 10.29 -12.96 -18.35
CA LYS A 71 10.55 -14.16 -17.53
C LYS A 71 12.03 -14.58 -17.43
N GLN A 72 12.96 -13.76 -17.90
CA GLN A 72 14.39 -13.99 -17.78
C GLN A 72 14.78 -13.89 -16.31
N ARG A 73 14.89 -15.05 -15.64
CA ARG A 73 15.42 -15.09 -14.26
C ARG A 73 16.87 -14.58 -14.31
N PRO A 74 17.27 -13.68 -13.40
CA PRO A 74 16.65 -13.37 -12.11
C PRO A 74 15.79 -12.08 -12.07
N VAL A 75 15.54 -11.42 -13.20
CA VAL A 75 14.99 -10.06 -13.29
C VAL A 75 13.69 -9.83 -12.50
N PRO A 76 12.59 -10.60 -12.67
CA PRO A 76 11.33 -10.33 -11.95
C PRO A 76 11.45 -10.47 -10.43
N LYS A 77 12.37 -11.32 -9.95
CA LYS A 77 12.64 -11.46 -8.52
C LYS A 77 13.32 -10.21 -7.95
N PHE A 78 14.30 -9.67 -8.67
CA PHE A 78 14.96 -8.42 -8.26
C PHE A 78 14.00 -7.24 -8.28
N VAL A 79 13.15 -7.14 -9.31
CA VAL A 79 12.10 -6.11 -9.38
C VAL A 79 11.15 -6.22 -8.18
N HIS A 80 10.59 -7.40 -7.92
CA HIS A 80 9.73 -7.67 -6.77
C HIS A 80 10.36 -7.23 -5.44
N MET A 81 11.61 -7.66 -5.18
CA MET A 81 12.31 -7.34 -3.94
C MET A 81 12.61 -5.85 -3.79
N THR A 82 13.00 -5.20 -4.89
CA THR A 82 13.34 -3.77 -4.90
C THR A 82 12.12 -2.89 -4.70
N LEU A 83 11.00 -3.18 -5.40
CA LEU A 83 9.75 -2.44 -5.25
C LEU A 83 9.22 -2.54 -3.81
N HIS A 84 9.29 -3.73 -3.19
CA HIS A 84 8.89 -3.88 -1.79
C HIS A 84 9.84 -3.18 -0.81
N LEU A 85 11.14 -3.10 -1.10
CA LEU A 85 12.07 -2.32 -0.28
C LEU A 85 11.76 -0.83 -0.36
N ILE A 86 11.50 -0.29 -1.56
CA ILE A 86 11.08 1.09 -1.75
C ILE A 86 9.76 1.34 -0.99
N ALA A 87 8.80 0.42 -1.07
CA ALA A 87 7.55 0.52 -0.32
C ALA A 87 7.76 0.60 1.20
N ILE A 88 8.70 -0.18 1.76
CA ILE A 88 9.06 -0.08 3.19
C ILE A 88 9.61 1.30 3.51
N VAL A 89 10.53 1.83 2.69
CA VAL A 89 11.09 3.18 2.88
C VAL A 89 10.00 4.25 2.86
N LEU A 90 9.10 4.21 1.89
CA LEU A 90 7.96 5.15 1.83
C LEU A 90 7.03 4.97 3.04
N GLY A 91 6.77 3.74 3.48
CA GLY A 91 5.99 3.47 4.69
C GLY A 91 6.61 4.06 5.95
N ILE A 92 7.94 4.00 6.09
CA ILE A 92 8.64 4.65 7.20
C ILE A 92 8.39 6.16 7.17
N VAL A 93 8.55 6.81 6.01
CA VAL A 93 8.29 8.25 5.86
C VAL A 93 6.84 8.58 6.20
N GLY A 94 5.88 7.79 5.71
CA GLY A 94 4.46 7.96 6.01
C GLY A 94 4.12 7.79 7.49
N LEU A 95 4.72 6.81 8.17
CA LEU A 95 4.57 6.61 9.62
C LEU A 95 5.20 7.76 10.41
N CYS A 96 6.42 8.18 10.06
CA CYS A 96 7.06 9.32 10.68
C CYS A 96 6.21 10.60 10.54
N ALA A 97 5.56 10.81 9.39
CA ALA A 97 4.69 11.96 9.16
C ALA A 97 3.46 11.96 10.10
N VAL A 98 2.78 10.83 10.30
CA VAL A 98 1.62 10.78 11.19
C VAL A 98 2.01 10.92 12.66
N PHE A 99 3.12 10.31 13.10
CA PHE A 99 3.63 10.52 14.45
C PHE A 99 4.07 11.97 14.70
N LYS A 100 4.74 12.61 13.71
CA LYS A 100 5.07 14.03 13.76
C LYS A 100 3.80 14.88 13.91
N PHE A 101 2.76 14.61 13.11
CA PHE A 101 1.47 15.29 13.21
C PHE A 101 0.81 15.13 14.58
N HIS A 102 0.76 13.91 15.13
CA HIS A 102 0.19 13.68 16.47
C HIS A 102 0.93 14.47 17.55
N ASN A 103 2.27 14.49 17.51
CA ASN A 103 3.08 15.30 18.41
C ASN A 103 2.79 16.80 18.27
N MET A 104 2.70 17.32 17.03
CA MET A 104 2.39 18.74 16.79
C MET A 104 1.00 19.14 17.31
N ARG A 105 0.05 18.20 17.34
CA ARG A 105 -1.35 18.45 17.73
C ARG A 105 -1.69 17.93 19.14
N ASN A 106 -0.72 17.37 19.86
CA ASN A 106 -0.93 16.70 21.16
C ASN A 106 -2.04 15.66 21.13
N ILE A 107 -2.07 14.84 20.08
CA ILE A 107 -3.02 13.73 19.91
C ILE A 107 -2.37 12.44 20.40
N ALA A 108 -3.14 11.56 21.04
CA ALA A 108 -2.65 10.25 21.45
C ALA A 108 -2.27 9.38 20.24
N ASP A 109 -1.21 8.60 20.37
CA ASP A 109 -0.76 7.68 19.34
C ASP A 109 -1.45 6.30 19.44
N VAL A 110 -1.54 5.62 18.28
CA VAL A 110 -1.87 4.19 18.16
C VAL A 110 -3.11 3.71 18.95
N TYR A 111 -4.18 4.52 18.99
CA TYR A 111 -5.43 4.14 19.68
C TYR A 111 -6.53 3.63 18.74
N SER A 112 -6.47 3.96 17.44
CA SER A 112 -7.52 3.62 16.49
C SER A 112 -7.35 2.23 15.90
N LEU A 113 -8.46 1.61 15.47
CA LEU A 113 -8.42 0.32 14.77
C LEU A 113 -7.57 0.42 13.48
N HIS A 114 -7.67 1.55 12.76
CA HIS A 114 -6.82 1.84 11.61
C HIS A 114 -5.33 1.74 11.98
N SER A 115 -4.92 2.40 13.08
CA SER A 115 -3.52 2.40 13.52
C SER A 115 -3.02 1.00 13.91
N TRP A 116 -3.86 0.16 14.54
CA TRP A 116 -3.51 -1.20 14.91
C TRP A 116 -3.32 -2.10 13.69
N ILE A 117 -4.25 -2.03 12.72
CA ILE A 117 -4.14 -2.76 11.46
C ILE A 117 -2.92 -2.26 10.69
N GLY A 118 -2.71 -0.94 10.60
CA GLY A 118 -1.63 -0.31 9.86
C GLY A 118 -0.24 -0.73 10.38
N ILE A 119 0.03 -0.55 11.68
CA ILE A 119 1.31 -0.94 12.29
C ILE A 119 1.52 -2.46 12.22
N GLY A 120 0.48 -3.24 12.50
CA GLY A 120 0.53 -4.70 12.37
C GLY A 120 0.92 -5.14 10.95
N THR A 121 0.29 -4.54 9.94
CA THR A 121 0.59 -4.78 8.51
C THR A 121 2.02 -4.40 8.18
N PHE A 122 2.46 -3.20 8.59
CA PHE A 122 3.81 -2.70 8.30
C PHE A 122 4.90 -3.62 8.89
N CYS A 123 4.76 -4.01 10.17
CA CYS A 123 5.70 -4.90 10.84
C CYS A 123 5.74 -6.29 10.19
N LEU A 124 4.58 -6.89 9.94
CA LEU A 124 4.49 -8.20 9.28
C LEU A 124 5.02 -8.15 7.84
N PHE A 125 4.82 -7.03 7.13
CA PHE A 125 5.37 -6.82 5.79
C PHE A 125 6.90 -6.76 5.80
N GLY A 126 7.50 -6.04 6.77
CA GLY A 126 8.95 -6.03 6.94
C GLY A 126 9.52 -7.42 7.23
N LEU A 127 8.86 -8.20 8.11
CA LEU A 127 9.24 -9.59 8.39
C LEU A 127 9.10 -10.48 7.15
N GLN A 128 8.01 -10.33 6.40
CA GLN A 128 7.76 -11.06 5.15
C GLN A 128 8.84 -10.76 4.10
N TRP A 129 9.25 -9.50 3.96
CA TRP A 129 10.32 -9.08 3.06
C TRP A 129 11.67 -9.66 3.48
N LEU A 130 12.02 -9.57 4.77
CA LEU A 130 13.27 -10.12 5.29
C LEU A 130 13.32 -11.65 5.09
N PHE A 131 12.24 -12.35 5.44
CA PHE A 131 12.10 -13.78 5.23
C PHE A 131 12.22 -14.15 3.74
N GLY A 132 11.59 -13.38 2.85
CA GLY A 132 11.69 -13.55 1.41
C GLY A 132 13.12 -13.34 0.89
N PHE A 133 13.81 -12.31 1.38
CA PHE A 133 15.19 -11.98 1.04
C PHE A 133 16.14 -13.14 1.40
N VAL A 134 16.13 -13.59 2.66
CA VAL A 134 17.05 -14.66 3.13
C VAL A 134 16.78 -16.00 2.46
N THR A 135 15.52 -16.31 2.17
CA THR A 135 15.12 -17.60 1.61
C THR A 135 15.35 -17.66 0.09
N PHE A 136 14.96 -16.62 -0.65
CA PHE A 136 14.87 -16.65 -2.11
C PHE A 136 15.96 -15.86 -2.84
N LEU A 137 16.69 -14.96 -2.16
CA LEU A 137 17.71 -14.13 -2.77
C LEU A 137 19.11 -14.38 -2.19
N PHE A 138 19.38 -13.98 -0.95
CA PHE A 138 20.70 -14.09 -0.32
C PHE A 138 20.61 -14.26 1.21
N PRO A 139 21.31 -15.24 1.82
CA PRO A 139 22.23 -16.23 1.21
C PRO A 139 21.50 -17.27 0.36
N GLY A 140 20.18 -17.39 0.52
CA GLY A 140 19.32 -18.25 -0.27
C GLY A 140 19.29 -19.69 0.26
N ALA A 141 18.09 -20.18 0.60
CA ALA A 141 17.90 -21.53 1.12
C ALA A 141 18.08 -22.63 0.03
N GLN A 142 18.24 -23.89 0.47
CA GLN A 142 18.25 -25.05 -0.44
C GLN A 142 16.93 -25.20 -1.21
N GLY A 143 16.99 -25.83 -2.39
CA GLY A 143 15.83 -25.98 -3.28
C GLY A 143 14.60 -26.62 -2.62
N SER A 144 14.80 -27.67 -1.80
CA SER A 144 13.74 -28.34 -1.04
C SER A 144 13.04 -27.41 -0.04
N THR A 145 13.82 -26.61 0.68
CA THR A 145 13.29 -25.63 1.65
C THR A 145 12.52 -24.54 0.92
N ARG A 146 13.07 -23.98 -0.17
CA ARG A 146 12.39 -22.98 -1.01
C ARG A 146 11.04 -23.48 -1.51
N ALA A 147 10.98 -24.72 -2.01
CA ALA A 147 9.74 -25.33 -2.50
C ALA A 147 8.69 -25.47 -1.38
N ARG A 148 9.12 -25.84 -0.17
CA ARG A 148 8.23 -26.00 0.99
C ARG A 148 7.68 -24.68 1.52
N VAL A 149 8.48 -23.61 1.52
CA VAL A 149 8.08 -22.31 2.10
C VAL A 149 7.42 -21.36 1.10
N LEU A 150 7.61 -21.57 -0.21
CA LEU A 150 7.01 -20.73 -1.25
C LEU A 150 5.47 -20.61 -1.14
N PRO A 151 4.69 -21.68 -0.88
CA PRO A 151 3.24 -21.55 -0.69
C PRO A 151 2.88 -20.64 0.49
N TRP A 152 3.62 -20.73 1.59
CA TRP A 152 3.44 -19.90 2.78
C TRP A 152 3.81 -18.44 2.52
N HIS A 153 4.90 -18.19 1.80
CA HIS A 153 5.27 -16.83 1.38
C HIS A 153 4.19 -16.20 0.50
N ARG A 154 3.64 -16.94 -0.47
CA ARG A 154 2.53 -16.44 -1.30
C ARG A 154 1.26 -16.19 -0.48
N ALA A 155 0.91 -17.09 0.43
CA ALA A 155 -0.26 -16.93 1.29
C ALA A 155 -0.13 -15.72 2.23
N GLY A 156 1.02 -15.58 2.90
CA GLY A 156 1.31 -14.42 3.76
C GLY A 156 1.28 -13.10 2.99
N GLY A 157 1.85 -13.07 1.78
CA GLY A 157 1.78 -11.89 0.91
C GLY A 157 0.35 -11.47 0.58
N ARG A 158 -0.55 -12.43 0.29
CA ARG A 158 -1.98 -12.14 0.04
C ARG A 158 -2.69 -11.60 1.28
N VAL A 159 -2.44 -12.18 2.45
CA VAL A 159 -3.00 -11.68 3.72
C VAL A 159 -2.54 -10.24 3.96
N LEU A 160 -1.26 -9.95 3.73
CA LEU A 160 -0.72 -8.60 3.88
C LEU A 160 -1.32 -7.59 2.89
N LEU A 161 -1.53 -7.98 1.63
CA LEU A 161 -2.25 -7.15 0.66
C LEU A 161 -3.65 -6.82 1.17
N PHE A 162 -4.38 -7.81 1.67
CA PHE A 162 -5.72 -7.60 2.21
C PHE A 162 -5.71 -6.69 3.45
N MET A 163 -4.77 -6.88 4.38
CA MET A 163 -4.63 -6.01 5.54
C MET A 163 -4.27 -4.57 5.16
N ALA A 164 -3.45 -4.37 4.11
CA ALA A 164 -3.15 -3.05 3.58
C ALA A 164 -4.39 -2.36 2.98
N ILE A 165 -5.26 -3.09 2.29
CA ILE A 165 -6.58 -2.58 1.86
C ILE A 165 -7.40 -2.16 3.07
N CYS A 166 -7.54 -3.04 4.07
CA CYS A 166 -8.29 -2.71 5.29
C CYS A 166 -7.74 -1.47 5.99
N ALA A 167 -6.41 -1.32 6.07
CA ALA A 167 -5.76 -0.14 6.63
C ALA A 167 -6.09 1.11 5.81
N ALA A 168 -6.01 1.06 4.48
CA ALA A 168 -6.34 2.20 3.62
C ALA A 168 -7.81 2.63 3.76
N GLU A 169 -8.75 1.68 3.67
CA GLU A 169 -10.19 1.98 3.77
C GLU A 169 -10.55 2.54 5.14
N THR A 170 -10.05 1.94 6.23
CA THR A 170 -10.30 2.44 7.58
C THR A 170 -9.65 3.80 7.83
N GLY A 171 -8.48 4.08 7.25
CA GLY A 171 -7.80 5.37 7.37
C GLY A 171 -8.51 6.49 6.62
N LEU A 172 -9.02 6.21 5.41
CA LEU A 172 -9.85 7.16 4.66
C LEU A 172 -11.15 7.46 5.44
N MET A 173 -11.82 6.42 5.96
CA MET A 173 -13.05 6.58 6.74
C MET A 173 -12.81 7.38 8.04
N GLU A 174 -11.75 7.06 8.78
CA GLU A 174 -11.35 7.77 9.99
C GLU A 174 -11.07 9.25 9.69
N LYS A 175 -10.34 9.55 8.61
CA LYS A 175 -10.05 10.93 8.22
C LYS A 175 -11.30 11.70 7.79
N CYS A 176 -12.22 11.08 7.06
CA CYS A 176 -13.52 11.67 6.75
C CYS A 176 -14.29 12.03 8.03
N GLY A 177 -14.28 11.15 9.02
CA GLY A 177 -14.87 11.38 10.34
C GLY A 177 -14.25 12.57 11.06
N PHE A 178 -12.91 12.64 11.12
CA PHE A 178 -12.21 13.77 11.74
C PHE A 178 -12.44 15.11 11.05
N LEU A 179 -12.60 15.09 9.72
CA LEU A 179 -12.93 16.28 8.93
C LEU A 179 -14.43 16.64 9.00
N ASN A 180 -15.27 15.81 9.64
CA ASN A 180 -16.72 15.95 9.68
C ASN A 180 -17.34 16.18 8.29
N LEU A 181 -16.83 15.46 7.28
CA LEU A 181 -17.32 15.60 5.90
C LEU A 181 -18.79 15.19 5.82
N LYS A 182 -19.61 16.00 5.15
CA LYS A 182 -21.05 15.75 5.09
C LYS A 182 -21.41 14.77 3.97
N PRO A 183 -22.50 13.99 4.12
CA PRO A 183 -23.01 13.15 3.05
C PRO A 183 -23.28 13.96 1.77
N TYR A 184 -23.01 13.34 0.62
CA TYR A 184 -23.27 13.87 -0.73
C TYR A 184 -22.45 15.11 -1.15
N GLU A 185 -21.53 15.60 -0.31
CA GLU A 185 -20.60 16.64 -0.72
C GLU A 185 -19.55 16.12 -1.71
N ARG A 186 -19.03 17.02 -2.55
CA ARG A 186 -18.07 16.67 -3.61
C ARG A 186 -16.80 16.03 -3.05
N GLU A 187 -16.28 16.56 -1.94
CA GLU A 187 -15.10 16.01 -1.28
C GLU A 187 -15.37 14.59 -0.75
N THR A 188 -16.48 14.40 -0.05
CA THR A 188 -16.90 13.09 0.48
C THR A 188 -17.03 12.06 -0.63
N ASN A 189 -17.70 12.42 -1.72
CA ASN A 189 -17.85 11.53 -2.88
C ASN A 189 -16.48 11.19 -3.48
N LEU A 190 -15.59 12.17 -3.61
CA LEU A 190 -14.25 11.97 -4.13
C LEU A 190 -13.45 10.99 -3.25
N VAL A 191 -13.49 11.13 -1.92
CA VAL A 191 -12.80 10.21 -1.00
C VAL A 191 -13.42 8.80 -1.05
N ASN A 192 -14.74 8.69 -1.19
CA ASN A 192 -15.39 7.39 -1.37
C ASN A 192 -14.99 6.71 -2.69
N PHE A 193 -14.93 7.47 -3.80
CA PHE A 193 -14.44 6.95 -5.08
C PHE A 193 -12.96 6.57 -5.02
N LEU A 194 -12.16 7.32 -4.25
CA LEU A 194 -10.78 6.96 -3.98
C LEU A 194 -10.70 5.59 -3.29
N GLY A 195 -11.43 5.37 -2.19
CA GLY A 195 -11.48 4.06 -1.52
C GLY A 195 -11.92 2.93 -2.45
N LEU A 196 -13.03 3.12 -3.17
CA LEU A 196 -13.51 2.14 -4.15
C LEU A 196 -12.47 1.79 -5.22
N SER A 197 -11.74 2.79 -5.72
CA SER A 197 -10.69 2.57 -6.71
C SER A 197 -9.48 1.83 -6.13
N CYS A 198 -9.06 2.16 -4.89
CA CYS A 198 -7.99 1.47 -4.17
C CYS A 198 -8.33 -0.01 -3.98
N PHE A 199 -9.52 -0.28 -3.44
CA PHE A 199 -10.05 -1.63 -3.26
C PHE A 199 -10.08 -2.41 -4.58
N SER A 200 -10.55 -1.79 -5.66
CA SER A 200 -10.69 -2.44 -6.97
C SER A 200 -9.33 -2.78 -7.60
N SER A 201 -8.35 -1.88 -7.46
CA SER A 201 -6.98 -2.11 -7.94
C SER A 201 -6.34 -3.30 -7.22
N MET A 202 -6.33 -3.29 -5.88
CA MET A 202 -5.67 -4.36 -5.11
C MET A 202 -6.40 -5.70 -5.16
N SER A 203 -7.73 -5.71 -5.22
CA SER A 203 -8.49 -6.96 -5.39
C SER A 203 -8.14 -7.67 -6.70
N SER A 204 -7.93 -6.89 -7.76
CA SER A 204 -7.45 -7.40 -9.06
C SER A 204 -6.06 -8.04 -8.93
N ASN A 205 -5.16 -7.42 -8.15
CA ASN A 205 -3.82 -7.97 -7.87
C ASN A 205 -3.88 -9.27 -7.06
N ILE A 206 -4.77 -9.37 -6.06
CA ILE A 206 -4.96 -10.59 -5.28
C ILE A 206 -5.44 -11.73 -6.20
N LEU A 207 -6.43 -11.47 -7.05
CA LEU A 207 -6.94 -12.45 -8.02
C LEU A 207 -5.84 -12.93 -8.98
N GLN A 208 -4.96 -12.04 -9.44
CA GLN A 208 -3.84 -12.42 -10.30
C GLN A 208 -2.77 -13.24 -9.60
N SER A 209 -2.55 -13.01 -8.30
CA SER A 209 -1.59 -13.80 -7.52
C SER A 209 -1.96 -15.29 -7.41
N HIS A 210 -3.19 -15.69 -7.76
CA HIS A 210 -3.61 -17.09 -7.89
C HIS A 210 -3.06 -17.79 -9.14
N ILE A 211 -2.66 -17.02 -10.15
CA ILE A 211 -2.27 -17.55 -11.48
C ILE A 211 -0.74 -17.72 -11.59
N ALA A 212 0.04 -17.12 -10.67
CA ALA A 212 1.52 -17.20 -10.61
C ALA A 212 2.02 -18.24 -9.59
#